data_AF-A0A920M9X3-F1
#
_entry.id   AF-A0A920M9X3-F1
#
_cell.length_a   1.000
_cell.length_b   1.000
_cell.length_c   1.000
_cell.angle_alpha   90.00
_cell.angle_beta   90.00
_cell.angle_gamma   90.00
#
_symmetry.space_group_name_H-M   'P 1'
#
loop_
_entity.id
_entity.type
_entity.pdbx_description
1 polymer ?
#
loop_
_entity_poly.entity_id
_entity_poly.type
_entity_poly.pdbx_seq_one_letter_code
_entity_poly.pdbx_strand_id
1 'polypeptide(L)' 'MVIEKYSHVMHIVSQVKGNLKKQTDVGDLLKACFPAGTVTGAPKIRAMQIINDFEKDARGPLCRGLRIY' A
#
# COMPACT_ATOMS: atom_id res chain seq x y z
N MET A 1 9.89 6.10 -13.86
CA MET A 1 9.88 7.09 -12.78
C MET A 1 9.33 8.39 -13.36
N VAL A 2 8.21 8.89 -12.85
CA VAL A 2 7.47 10.05 -13.37
C VAL A 2 7.18 11.01 -12.21
N ILE A 3 7.22 12.32 -12.46
CA ILE A 3 6.84 13.34 -11.46
C ILE A 3 5.39 13.74 -11.70
N GLU A 4 4.50 13.44 -10.76
CA GLU A 4 3.12 13.91 -10.77
C GLU A 4 2.98 15.20 -9.96
N LYS A 5 2.34 16.21 -10.55
CA LYS A 5 2.13 17.53 -9.93
C LYS A 5 0.68 17.64 -9.45
N TYR A 6 0.50 17.87 -8.17
CA TYR A 6 -0.77 18.22 -7.54
C TYR A 6 -0.78 19.70 -7.16
N SER A 7 -1.92 20.22 -6.70
CA SER A 7 -2.12 21.64 -6.41
C SER A 7 -1.08 22.24 -5.45
N HIS A 8 -0.51 21.44 -4.54
CA HIS A 8 0.42 21.93 -3.51
C HIS A 8 1.70 21.09 -3.36
N VAL A 9 1.79 19.92 -4.02
CA VAL A 9 2.90 18.98 -3.84
C VAL A 9 3.23 18.24 -5.14
N MET A 10 4.47 17.78 -5.25
CA MET A 10 4.91 16.91 -6.34
C MET A 10 5.24 15.52 -5.78
N HIS A 11 4.75 14.48 -6.45
CA HIS A 11 4.98 13.09 -6.05
C HIS A 11 5.86 12.41 -7.11
N ILE A 12 6.89 11.70 -6.66
CA ILE A 12 7.64 10.79 -7.52
C ILE A 12 6.87 9.47 -7.56
N VAL A 13 6.35 9.14 -8.74
CA VAL A 13 5.49 7.97 -8.94
C VAL A 13 6.18 6.95 -9.82
N SER A 14 5.99 5.68 -9.47
CA SER A 14 6.40 4.51 -10.25
C SER A 14 5.20 3.60 -10.41
N GLN A 15 4.82 3.32 -11.66
CA GLN A 15 3.76 2.35 -11.96
C GLN A 15 4.36 0.96 -12.11
N VAL A 16 3.84 0.00 -11.34
CA VAL A 16 4.19 -1.41 -11.45
C VAL A 16 3.00 -2.16 -12.06
N LYS A 17 3.25 -2.94 -13.11
CA LYS A 17 2.26 -3.82 -13.76
C LYS A 17 2.76 -5.25 -13.73
N GLY A 18 1.85 -6.21 -13.62
CA GLY A 18 2.17 -7.63 -13.66
C GLY A 18 0.98 -8.44 -14.17
N ASN A 19 1.26 -9.60 -14.74
CA ASN A 19 0.23 -10.55 -15.12
C ASN A 19 -0.08 -11.47 -13.93
N LEU A 20 -1.37 -11.65 -13.65
CA LEU A 20 -1.82 -12.62 -12.66
C LEU A 20 -1.45 -14.03 -13.12
N LYS A 21 -1.13 -14.91 -12.15
CA LYS A 21 -0.94 -16.33 -12.44
C LYS A 21 -2.30 -16.92 -12.81
N LYS A 22 -2.30 -17.94 -13.67
CA LYS A 22 -3.53 -18.58 -14.18
C LYS A 22 -4.47 -19.13 -13.09
N GLN A 23 -3.99 -19.30 -11.85
CA GLN A 23 -4.73 -19.85 -10.72
C GLN A 23 -4.94 -18.84 -9.59
N THR A 24 -4.69 -17.54 -9.82
CA THR A 24 -4.89 -16.49 -8.82
C THR A 24 -6.01 -15.57 -9.26
N ASP A 25 -6.95 -15.31 -8.36
CA ASP A 25 -8.07 -14.41 -8.61
C ASP A 25 -7.80 -13.01 -7.99
N VAL A 26 -8.67 -12.04 -8.30
CA VAL A 26 -8.60 -10.66 -7.79
C VAL A 26 -8.53 -10.63 -6.26
N GLY A 27 -9.21 -11.53 -5.56
CA GLY A 27 -9.13 -11.65 -4.10
C GLY A 27 -7.73 -11.96 -3.57
N ASP A 28 -6.96 -12.80 -4.28
CA ASP A 28 -5.59 -13.16 -3.89
C ASP A 28 -4.61 -12.03 -4.16
N LEU A 29 -4.83 -11.30 -5.27
CA LEU A 29 -4.08 -10.08 -5.58
C LEU A 29 -4.24 -9.03 -4.48
N LEU A 30 -5.48 -8.83 -4.02
CA LEU A 30 -5.77 -7.89 -2.95
C LEU A 30 -5.07 -8.33 -1.66
N LYS A 31 -5.21 -9.59 -1.22
CA LYS A 31 -4.50 -10.08 -0.02
C LYS A 31 -2.98 -9.86 -0.10
N ALA A 32 -2.36 -10.04 -1.26
CA ALA A 32 -0.93 -9.84 -1.44
C ALA A 32 -0.52 -8.35 -1.41
N CYS A 33 -1.34 -7.47 -1.99
CA CYS A 33 -1.05 -6.03 -2.08
C CYS A 33 -1.44 -5.25 -0.82
N PHE A 34 -2.42 -5.72 -0.04
CA PHE A 34 -2.89 -5.06 1.17
C PHE A 34 -2.02 -5.37 2.41
N PRO A 35 -1.83 -4.40 3.32
CA PRO A 35 -2.07 -2.96 3.16
C PRO A 35 -1.05 -2.31 2.22
N ALA A 36 -1.40 -1.14 1.67
CA ALA A 36 -0.56 -0.39 0.74
C ALA A 36 0.82 -0.12 1.38
N GLY A 37 1.89 -0.56 0.71
CA GLY A 37 3.26 -0.45 1.21
C GLY A 37 3.73 0.99 1.43
N THR A 38 3.10 1.95 0.75
CA THR A 38 3.36 3.39 0.88
C THR A 38 3.05 3.94 2.26
N VAL A 39 2.13 3.30 3.01
CA VAL A 39 1.71 3.75 4.34
C VAL A 39 2.40 2.94 5.45
N THR A 40 3.00 1.80 5.10
CA THR A 40 3.69 0.91 6.05
C THR A 40 5.21 1.05 6.04
N GLY A 41 5.83 1.25 4.87
CA GLY A 41 7.28 1.16 4.68
C GLY A 41 7.74 -0.20 4.15
N ALA A 42 9.05 -0.35 3.91
CA ALA A 42 9.69 -1.58 3.45
C ALA A 42 10.89 -1.91 4.35
N PRO A 43 11.10 -3.18 4.78
CA PRO A 43 10.28 -4.38 4.57
C PRO A 43 8.92 -4.34 5.32
N LYS A 44 7.82 -4.69 4.63
CA LYS A 44 6.43 -4.44 5.07
C LYS A 44 6.11 -4.94 6.48
N ILE A 45 6.45 -6.20 6.78
CA ILE A 45 6.13 -6.84 8.08
C ILE A 45 6.89 -6.14 9.21
N ARG A 46 8.19 -5.87 9.01
CA ARG A 46 9.03 -5.27 10.05
C ARG A 46 8.62 -3.82 10.32
N ALA A 47 8.28 -3.08 9.28
CA ALA A 47 7.84 -1.70 9.43
C ALA A 47 6.49 -1.62 10.17
N MET A 48 5.55 -2.54 9.90
CA MET A 48 4.29 -2.65 10.65
C MET A 48 4.49 -3.00 12.13
N GLN A 49 5.45 -3.87 12.46
CA GLN A 49 5.78 -4.19 13.86
C GLN A 49 6.28 -2.95 14.60
N ILE A 50 7.23 -2.22 14.01
CA ILE A 50 7.77 -0.99 14.61
C ILE A 50 6.67 0.06 14.78
N ILE A 51 5.83 0.27 13.77
CA ILE A 51 4.70 1.20 13.87
C ILE A 51 3.78 0.82 15.03
N ASN A 52 3.46 -0.47 15.19
CA ASN A 52 2.61 -0.95 16.28
C ASN A 52 3.26 -0.76 17.67
N ASP A 53 4.58 -0.82 17.76
CA ASP A 53 5.30 -0.59 19.02
C ASP A 53 5.30 0.89 19.43
N PHE A 54 5.23 1.82 18.45
CA PHE A 54 5.31 3.27 18.69
C PHE A 54 3.94 3.97 18.69
N GLU A 55 2.92 3.41 18.05
CA GLU A 55 1.58 4.00 18.01
C GLU A 55 0.68 3.45 19.11
N LYS A 56 0.09 4.35 19.90
CA LYS A 56 -0.78 4.00 21.02
C LYS A 56 -2.16 3.49 20.59
N ASP A 57 -2.59 3.83 19.37
CA ASP A 57 -3.92 3.55 18.84
C ASP A 57 -3.85 2.86 17.48
N ALA A 58 -4.84 2.01 17.18
CA ALA A 58 -4.92 1.34 15.88
C ALA A 58 -5.21 2.35 14.75
N ARG A 59 -4.44 2.31 13.65
CA ARG A 59 -4.57 3.21 12.47
C ARG A 59 -5.91 3.16 11.72
N GLY A 60 -6.87 2.35 12.13
CA GLY A 60 -8.22 2.34 11.58
C GLY A 60 -8.29 2.16 10.05
N PRO A 61 -9.29 2.74 9.37
CA PRO A 61 -9.46 2.67 7.91
C PRO A 61 -8.36 3.35 7.09
N LEU A 62 -7.55 4.23 7.70
CA LEU A 62 -6.56 5.09 7.01
C LEU A 62 -5.53 4.27 6.21
N CYS A 63 -5.14 3.10 6.73
CA CYS A 63 -4.19 2.19 6.07
C CYS A 63 -4.86 1.11 5.22
N ARG A 64 -6.19 1.01 5.23
CA ARG A 64 -6.90 -0.13 4.62
C ARG A 64 -7.22 0.05 3.15
N GLY A 65 -6.85 1.17 2.52
CA GLY A 65 -7.12 1.52 1.12
C GLY A 65 -8.62 1.60 0.82
N LEU A 66 -9.06 2.68 0.20
CA LEU A 66 -10.48 2.86 -0.12
C LEU A 66 -10.87 1.87 -1.23
N ARG A 67 -11.86 1.02 -0.94
CA ARG A 67 -12.42 0.01 -1.86
C ARG A 67 -13.32 0.72 -2.87
N ILE A 68 -13.00 0.60 -4.16
CA ILE A 68 -13.92 0.90 -5.26
C ILE A 68 -13.89 -0.34 -6.15
N TYR A 69 -14.98 -1.11 -6.14
CA TYR A 69 -15.32 -2.02 -7.22
C TYR A 69 -16.33 -1.31 -8.10
#